data_AF-A0A0G9JXD3-F1
#
_entry.id   AF-A0A0G9JXD3-F1
#
_cell.length_a   1.000
_cell.length_b   1.000
_cell.length_c   1.000
_cell.angle_alpha   90.00
_cell.angle_beta   90.00
_cell.angle_gamma   90.00
#
_symmetry.space_group_name_H-M   'P 1'
#
loop_
_entity.id
_entity.type
_entity.pdbx_description
1 polymer ?
#
loop_
_entity_poly.entity_id
_entity_poly.type
_entity_poly.pdbx_seq_one_letter_code
_entity_poly.pdbx_strand_id
1 'polypeptide(L)'
;MLINKELLPLVDMDFMNETHFEDVDLINELHQSIVTYEKDSSNENFEILKLQYKNWQNHTINHFKTEEDEMQKKGFFAYPFHKGEHDSNLYEIDVVWKNFEAKKDIKELKNYIEKDLVDWLTNHILSMDTVTARFFKTGMSPCGMH
;
A
#
# COMPACT_ATOMS: atom_id res chain seq x y z
N MET A 1 -3.69 -14.99 8.56
CA MET A 1 -3.11 -13.66 8.28
C MET A 1 -2.29 -13.80 7.02
N LEU A 2 -2.49 -12.93 6.04
CA LEU A 2 -1.82 -12.96 4.74
C LEU A 2 -0.37 -12.48 4.86
N ILE A 3 -0.16 -11.33 5.52
CA ILE A 3 1.16 -10.72 5.74
C ILE A 3 1.46 -10.74 7.24
N ASN A 4 2.60 -11.29 7.63
CA ASN A 4 3.09 -11.19 9.01
C ASN A 4 3.81 -9.85 9.20
N LYS A 5 3.20 -8.93 9.95
CA LYS A 5 3.76 -7.60 10.21
C LYS A 5 5.14 -7.60 10.88
N GLU A 6 5.47 -8.64 11.65
CA GLU A 6 6.77 -8.77 12.32
C GLU A 6 7.92 -9.01 11.34
N LEU A 7 7.60 -9.41 10.10
CA LEU A 7 8.58 -9.64 9.02
C LEU A 7 8.65 -8.46 8.05
N LEU A 8 7.87 -7.40 8.29
CA LEU A 8 7.88 -6.24 7.41
C LEU A 8 9.23 -5.52 7.53
N PRO A 9 9.87 -5.14 6.42
CA PRO A 9 11.06 -4.31 6.44
C PRO A 9 10.79 -3.01 7.18
N LEU A 10 11.78 -2.54 7.95
CA LEU A 10 11.69 -1.26 8.65
C LEU A 10 12.57 -0.23 7.95
N VAL A 11 12.10 1.01 7.97
CA VAL A 11 12.82 2.18 7.47
C VAL A 11 13.26 3.10 8.62
N ASP A 12 14.13 4.06 8.34
CA ASP A 12 14.77 4.94 9.34
C ASP A 12 13.81 5.89 10.10
N MET A 13 12.55 5.99 9.67
CA MET A 13 11.53 6.90 10.20
C MET A 13 10.38 6.14 10.83
N ASP A 14 10.17 6.33 12.13
CA ASP A 14 9.16 5.60 12.91
C ASP A 14 7.73 5.80 12.39
N PHE A 15 7.35 7.03 12.00
CA PHE A 15 6.00 7.31 11.49
C PHE A 15 5.67 6.56 10.18
N MET A 16 6.69 6.29 9.35
CA MET A 16 6.52 5.48 8.13
C MET A 16 6.31 4.01 8.51
N ASN A 17 7.09 3.49 9.47
CA ASN A 17 6.89 2.13 9.96
C ASN A 17 5.49 1.94 10.59
N GLU A 18 5.02 2.92 11.36
CA GLU A 18 3.67 2.91 11.94
C GLU A 18 2.59 2.78 10.86
N THR A 19 2.63 3.63 9.82
CA THR A 19 1.62 3.57 8.75
C THR A 19 1.75 2.31 7.87
N HIS A 20 2.97 1.78 7.68
CA HIS A 20 3.16 0.49 6.99
C HIS A 20 2.52 -0.67 7.77
N PHE A 21 2.58 -0.66 9.10
CA PHE A 21 1.89 -1.65 9.92
C PHE A 21 0.37 -1.52 9.83
N GLU A 22 -0.15 -0.28 9.80
CA GLU A 22 -1.57 -0.01 9.60
C GLU A 22 -2.05 -0.52 8.23
N ASP A 23 -1.29 -0.30 7.15
CA ASP A 23 -1.58 -0.87 5.83
C ASP A 23 -1.64 -2.41 5.89
N VAL A 24 -0.67 -3.06 6.55
CA VAL A 24 -0.65 -4.52 6.70
C VAL A 24 -1.87 -5.03 7.48
N ASP A 25 -2.26 -4.36 8.56
CA ASP A 25 -3.45 -4.73 9.33
C ASP A 25 -4.72 -4.63 8.46
N LEU A 26 -4.89 -3.54 7.70
CA LEU A 26 -6.01 -3.36 6.76
C LEU A 26 -6.01 -4.36 5.60
N ILE A 27 -4.85 -4.67 5.02
CA ILE A 27 -4.71 -5.68 3.95
C ILE A 27 -5.10 -7.07 4.48
N ASN A 28 -4.71 -7.40 5.71
CA ASN A 28 -5.08 -8.66 6.34
C ASN A 28 -6.59 -8.76 6.59
N GLU A 29 -7.24 -7.69 7.03
CA GLU A 29 -8.70 -7.60 7.18
C GLU A 29 -9.45 -7.71 5.85
N LEU A 30 -8.94 -7.01 4.82
CA LEU A 30 -9.45 -7.10 3.46
C LEU A 30 -9.34 -8.55 2.93
N HIS A 31 -8.21 -9.20 3.13
CA HIS A 31 -8.01 -10.60 2.72
C HIS A 31 -9.01 -11.54 3.40
N GLN A 32 -9.31 -11.36 4.69
CA GLN A 32 -10.35 -12.14 5.36
C GLN A 32 -11.75 -11.93 4.75
N SER A 33 -12.05 -10.69 4.34
CA SER A 33 -13.32 -10.38 3.67
C SER A 33 -13.40 -11.00 2.27
N ILE A 34 -12.29 -11.04 1.53
CA ILE A 34 -12.17 -11.76 0.25
C ILE A 34 -12.43 -13.26 0.44
N VAL A 35 -11.78 -13.89 1.42
CA VAL A 35 -11.97 -15.33 1.71
C VAL A 35 -13.40 -15.63 2.16
N THR A 36 -14.04 -14.72 2.89
CA THR A 36 -15.44 -14.85 3.29
C THR A 36 -16.38 -14.76 2.08
N TYR A 37 -16.20 -13.76 1.22
CA TYR A 37 -16.99 -13.57 0.01
C TYR A 37 -16.82 -14.72 -1.01
N GLU A 38 -15.61 -15.28 -1.11
CA GLU A 38 -15.32 -16.45 -1.95
C GLU A 38 -16.13 -17.69 -1.52
N LYS A 39 -16.40 -17.83 -0.22
CA LYS A 39 -17.20 -18.94 0.34
C LYS A 39 -18.70 -18.69 0.24
N ASP A 40 -19.12 -17.44 0.45
CA ASP A 40 -20.51 -17.00 0.36
C ASP A 40 -20.59 -15.61 -0.27
N SER A 41 -21.03 -15.56 -1.52
CA SER A 41 -21.10 -14.32 -2.31
C SER A 41 -22.42 -13.55 -2.09
N SER A 42 -22.97 -13.60 -0.88
CA SER A 42 -24.17 -12.83 -0.49
C SER A 42 -23.95 -11.31 -0.60
N ASN A 43 -25.05 -10.56 -0.71
CA ASN A 43 -25.00 -9.09 -0.77
C ASN A 43 -24.38 -8.49 0.50
N GLU A 44 -24.61 -9.09 1.66
CA GLU A 44 -24.01 -8.66 2.93
C GLU A 44 -22.48 -8.78 2.88
N ASN A 45 -21.97 -9.94 2.47
CA ASN A 45 -20.52 -10.15 2.33
C ASN A 45 -19.90 -9.25 1.26
N PHE A 46 -20.64 -8.94 0.19
CA PHE A 46 -20.19 -7.97 -0.82
C PHE A 46 -20.02 -6.57 -0.23
N GLU A 47 -20.99 -6.07 0.54
CA GLU A 47 -20.91 -4.73 1.15
C GLU A 47 -19.81 -4.66 2.21
N ILE A 48 -19.58 -5.74 2.97
CA ILE A 48 -18.45 -5.84 3.91
C ILE A 48 -17.12 -5.77 3.16
N LEU A 49 -16.95 -6.59 2.11
CA LEU A 49 -15.74 -6.57 1.27
C LEU A 49 -15.50 -5.18 0.67
N LYS A 50 -16.55 -4.54 0.15
CA LYS A 50 -16.49 -3.18 -0.41
C LYS A 50 -16.08 -2.15 0.63
N LEU A 51 -16.60 -2.24 1.84
CA LEU A 51 -16.22 -1.36 2.93
C LEU A 51 -14.73 -1.52 3.27
N GLN A 52 -14.25 -2.76 3.44
CA GLN A 52 -12.84 -2.99 3.76
C GLN A 52 -11.90 -2.55 2.65
N TYR A 53 -12.28 -2.79 1.39
CA TYR A 53 -11.49 -2.32 0.25
C TYR A 53 -11.35 -0.79 0.25
N LYS A 54 -12.44 -0.07 0.49
CA LYS A 54 -12.43 1.40 0.58
C LYS A 54 -11.64 1.92 1.78
N ASN A 55 -11.73 1.25 2.92
CA ASN A 55 -10.97 1.63 4.12
C ASN A 55 -9.47 1.54 3.84
N TRP A 56 -9.01 0.41 3.29
CA TRP A 56 -7.64 0.22 2.87
C TRP A 56 -7.21 1.25 1.82
N GLN A 57 -7.98 1.42 0.72
CA GLN A 57 -7.67 2.39 -0.32
C GLN A 57 -7.53 3.83 0.22
N ASN A 58 -8.47 4.26 1.09
CA ASN A 58 -8.40 5.59 1.69
C ASN A 58 -7.20 5.76 2.63
N HIS A 59 -6.83 4.71 3.36
CA HIS A 59 -5.63 4.70 4.18
C HIS A 59 -4.38 4.88 3.32
N THR A 60 -4.22 4.06 2.27
CA THR A 60 -3.09 4.13 1.34
C THR A 60 -2.96 5.50 0.68
N ILE A 61 -4.08 6.14 0.28
CA ILE A 61 -4.07 7.52 -0.25
C ILE A 61 -3.53 8.52 0.78
N ASN A 62 -3.95 8.42 2.04
CA ASN A 62 -3.51 9.33 3.10
C ASN A 62 -2.05 9.08 3.50
N HIS A 63 -1.64 7.80 3.53
CA HIS A 63 -0.26 7.39 3.72
C HIS A 63 0.62 8.04 2.64
N PHE A 64 0.39 7.75 1.36
CA PHE A 64 1.18 8.33 0.26
C PHE A 64 1.20 9.85 0.29
N LYS A 65 0.05 10.48 0.54
CA LYS A 65 -0.04 11.93 0.67
C LYS A 65 0.86 12.48 1.78
N THR A 66 0.91 11.81 2.93
CA THR A 66 1.73 12.24 4.07
C THR A 66 3.21 12.22 3.73
N GLU A 67 3.67 11.15 3.07
CA GLU A 67 5.05 11.06 2.62
C GLU A 67 5.38 12.06 1.52
N GLU A 68 4.50 12.22 0.54
CA GLU A 68 4.62 13.20 -0.54
C GLU A 68 4.73 14.63 -0.01
N ASP A 69 3.87 15.00 0.95
CA ASP A 69 3.92 16.32 1.58
C ASP A 69 5.26 16.53 2.30
N GLU A 70 5.80 15.51 2.99
CA GLU A 70 7.13 15.58 3.63
C GLU A 70 8.29 15.61 2.63
N MET A 71 8.20 14.84 1.54
CA MET A 71 9.16 14.86 0.42
C MET A 71 9.26 16.27 -0.18
N GLN A 72 8.12 16.91 -0.45
CA GLN A 72 8.09 18.27 -0.98
C GLN A 72 8.64 19.29 0.02
N LYS A 73 8.22 19.23 1.29
CA LYS A 73 8.70 20.14 2.34
C LYS A 73 10.21 20.10 2.52
N LYS A 74 10.82 18.91 2.43
CA LYS A 74 12.25 18.68 2.64
C LYS A 74 13.08 18.74 1.35
N GLY A 75 12.46 18.94 0.19
CA GLY A 75 13.15 18.99 -1.10
C GLY A 75 13.78 17.65 -1.50
N PHE A 76 13.07 16.54 -1.27
CA PHE A 76 13.55 15.21 -1.62
C PHE A 76 13.82 15.11 -3.14
N PHE A 77 15.06 14.74 -3.48
CA PHE A 77 15.59 14.82 -4.84
C PHE A 77 14.85 13.91 -5.84
N ALA A 78 14.30 12.79 -5.39
CA ALA A 78 13.62 11.81 -6.25
C ALA A 78 12.09 11.86 -6.14
N TYR A 79 11.52 12.93 -5.55
CA TYR A 79 10.08 13.09 -5.36
C TYR A 79 9.22 12.78 -6.61
N PRO A 80 9.54 13.29 -7.81
CA PRO A 80 8.71 13.01 -8.99
C PRO A 80 8.63 11.52 -9.35
N PHE A 81 9.69 10.76 -9.08
CA PHE A 81 9.74 9.32 -9.36
C PHE A 81 8.97 8.53 -8.29
N HIS A 82 9.18 8.85 -7.01
CA HIS A 82 8.46 8.21 -5.91
C HIS A 82 6.94 8.42 -6.04
N LYS A 83 6.52 9.67 -6.29
CA LYS A 83 5.11 9.97 -6.56
C LYS A 83 4.58 9.22 -7.79
N GLY A 84 5.38 9.05 -8.84
CA GLY A 84 4.97 8.30 -10.03
C GLY A 84 4.64 6.84 -9.74
N GLU A 85 5.39 6.20 -8.82
CA GLU A 85 5.10 4.84 -8.36
C GLU A 85 3.84 4.79 -7.49
N HIS A 86 3.64 5.77 -6.60
CA HIS A 86 2.38 5.91 -5.84
C HIS A 86 1.17 6.07 -6.76
N ASP A 87 1.23 6.97 -7.73
CA ASP A 87 0.14 7.24 -8.67
C ASP A 87 -0.20 5.99 -9.50
N SER A 88 0.81 5.23 -9.91
CA SER A 88 0.64 3.98 -10.65
C SER A 88 -0.02 2.90 -9.79
N ASN A 89 0.39 2.76 -8.53
CA ASN A 89 -0.21 1.84 -7.58
C ASN A 89 -1.67 2.20 -7.28
N LEU A 90 -1.98 3.47 -7.01
CA LEU A 90 -3.36 3.93 -6.78
C LEU A 90 -4.27 3.72 -8.00
N TYR A 91 -3.74 3.89 -9.21
CA TYR A 91 -4.46 3.58 -10.43
C TYR A 91 -4.80 2.08 -10.52
N GLU A 92 -3.83 1.21 -10.24
CA GLU A 92 -4.04 -0.23 -10.26
C GLU A 92 -5.07 -0.69 -9.21
N ILE A 93 -4.99 -0.16 -7.99
CA ILE A 93 -5.99 -0.38 -6.93
C ILE A 93 -7.41 -0.04 -7.46
N ASP A 94 -7.59 1.14 -8.04
CA ASP A 94 -8.89 1.54 -8.60
C ASP A 94 -9.36 0.62 -9.75
N VAL A 95 -8.47 0.23 -10.65
CA VAL A 95 -8.78 -0.65 -11.79
C VAL A 95 -9.20 -2.04 -11.34
N VAL A 96 -8.45 -2.66 -10.41
CA VAL A 96 -8.74 -4.00 -9.91
C VAL A 96 -10.10 -4.04 -9.22
N TRP A 97 -10.41 -3.03 -8.40
CA TRP A 97 -11.73 -2.94 -7.76
C TRP A 97 -12.87 -2.78 -8.78
N LYS A 98 -12.72 -1.89 -9.76
CA LYS A 98 -13.73 -1.71 -10.82
C LYS A 98 -13.96 -2.98 -11.62
N ASN A 99 -12.89 -3.71 -11.95
CA ASN A 99 -12.98 -5.01 -12.62
C ASN A 99 -13.74 -6.02 -11.78
N PHE A 100 -13.43 -6.10 -10.48
CA PHE A 100 -14.18 -6.94 -9.55
C PHE A 100 -15.64 -6.54 -9.45
N GLU A 101 -15.97 -5.25 -9.31
CA GLU A 101 -17.36 -4.81 -9.21
C GLU A 101 -18.18 -5.15 -10.46
N ALA A 102 -17.58 -5.06 -11.65
CA ALA A 102 -18.21 -5.33 -12.93
C ALA A 102 -18.37 -6.84 -13.21
N LYS A 103 -17.33 -7.63 -12.96
CA LYS A 103 -17.28 -9.05 -13.34
C LYS A 103 -17.68 -10.00 -12.21
N LYS A 104 -17.59 -9.54 -10.96
CA LYS A 104 -17.68 -10.34 -9.73
C LYS A 104 -16.69 -11.51 -9.67
N ASP A 105 -15.56 -11.39 -10.37
CA ASP A 105 -14.50 -12.40 -10.33
C ASP A 105 -13.63 -12.20 -9.08
N ILE A 106 -13.97 -12.92 -8.01
CA ILE A 106 -13.22 -12.87 -6.75
C ILE A 106 -11.80 -13.42 -6.88
N LYS A 107 -11.51 -14.29 -7.87
CA LYS A 107 -10.19 -14.90 -8.03
C LYS A 107 -9.16 -13.89 -8.54
N GLU A 108 -9.56 -13.02 -9.47
CA GLU A 108 -8.72 -11.94 -9.98
C GLU A 108 -8.33 -10.98 -8.84
N LEU A 109 -9.32 -10.53 -8.05
CA LEU A 109 -9.09 -9.67 -6.88
C LEU A 109 -8.20 -10.35 -5.83
N LYS A 110 -8.47 -11.62 -5.52
CA LYS A 110 -7.69 -12.37 -4.54
C LYS A 110 -6.23 -12.54 -4.98
N ASN A 111 -5.98 -12.88 -6.25
CA ASN A 111 -4.63 -13.05 -6.77
C ASN A 111 -3.84 -11.72 -6.70
N TYR A 112 -4.48 -10.60 -7.03
CA TYR A 112 -3.87 -9.28 -6.90
C TYR A 112 -3.45 -8.99 -5.45
N ILE A 113 -4.36 -9.18 -4.49
CA ILE A 113 -4.07 -8.94 -3.06
C ILE A 113 -3.01 -9.90 -2.52
N GLU A 114 -3.02 -11.18 -2.91
CA GLU A 114 -2.10 -12.19 -2.38
C GLU A 114 -0.69 -12.14 -2.99
N LYS A 115 -0.53 -11.53 -4.18
CA LYS A 115 0.74 -11.53 -4.92
C LYS A 115 1.17 -10.12 -5.29
N ASP A 116 0.48 -9.53 -6.25
CA ASP A 116 0.91 -8.29 -6.90
C ASP A 116 1.07 -7.16 -5.88
N LEU A 117 0.09 -7.01 -4.97
CA LEU A 117 0.15 -6.02 -3.90
C LEU A 117 1.23 -6.32 -2.86
N VAL A 118 1.36 -7.58 -2.42
CA VAL A 118 2.34 -7.98 -1.38
C VAL A 118 3.77 -7.79 -1.90
N ASP A 119 4.02 -8.18 -3.14
CA ASP A 119 5.30 -8.02 -3.81
C ASP A 119 5.60 -6.53 -4.02
N TRP A 120 4.63 -5.73 -4.46
CA TRP A 120 4.78 -4.28 -4.61
C TRP A 120 5.14 -3.62 -3.28
N LEU A 121 4.35 -3.85 -2.21
CA LEU A 121 4.54 -3.25 -0.89
C LEU A 121 5.94 -3.56 -0.35
N THR A 122 6.33 -4.84 -0.38
CA THR A 122 7.63 -5.28 0.15
C THR A 122 8.80 -4.63 -0.60
N ASN A 123 8.72 -4.58 -1.94
CA ASN A 123 9.76 -3.98 -2.75
C ASN A 123 9.80 -2.45 -2.62
N HIS A 124 8.64 -1.80 -2.51
CA HIS A 124 8.54 -0.36 -2.34
C HIS A 124 9.22 0.09 -1.04
N ILE A 125 8.90 -0.58 0.08
CA ILE A 125 9.48 -0.30 1.40
C ILE A 125 11.01 -0.50 1.37
N LEU A 126 11.48 -1.63 0.83
CA LEU A 126 12.91 -1.95 0.77
C LEU A 126 13.74 -1.03 -0.13
N SER A 127 13.10 -0.32 -1.06
CA SER A 127 13.79 0.50 -2.05
C SER A 127 13.51 1.98 -1.85
N MET A 128 12.35 2.46 -2.28
CA MET A 128 12.02 3.88 -2.32
C MET A 128 11.84 4.45 -0.93
N ASP A 129 11.06 3.79 -0.07
CA ASP A 129 10.79 4.30 1.28
C ASP A 129 12.03 4.25 2.16
N THR A 130 12.87 3.23 1.99
CA THR A 130 14.17 3.16 2.68
C THR A 130 15.05 4.37 2.35
N VAL A 131 15.13 4.76 1.07
CA VAL A 131 15.89 5.94 0.63
C VAL A 131 15.23 7.24 1.13
N THR A 132 13.91 7.33 1.04
CA THR A 132 13.12 8.49 1.47
C THR A 132 13.24 8.70 2.98
N ALA A 133 13.06 7.67 3.78
CA ALA A 133 13.23 7.70 5.23
C ALA A 133 14.66 8.09 5.62
N ARG A 134 15.68 7.52 4.95
CA ARG A 134 17.08 7.90 5.20
C ARG A 134 17.32 9.38 4.93
N PHE A 135 16.76 9.91 3.85
CA PHE A 135 16.83 11.32 3.53
C PHE A 135 16.09 12.17 4.57
N PHE A 136 14.89 11.77 5.01
CA PHE A 136 14.16 12.47 6.07
C PHE A 136 14.94 12.54 7.38
N LYS A 137 15.67 11.47 7.71
CA LYS A 137 16.49 11.36 8.91
C LYS A 137 17.76 12.19 8.86
N THR A 138 18.43 12.23 7.71
CA THR A 138 19.81 12.74 7.59
C THR A 138 19.97 14.00 6.74
N GLY A 139 19.00 14.31 5.88
CA GLY A 139 19.09 15.34 4.85
C GLY A 139 20.06 14.99 3.71
N MET A 140 20.69 13.82 3.71
CA MET A 140 21.67 13.42 2.72
C MET A 140 21.03 12.63 1.59
N SER A 141 21.25 13.06 0.35
CA SER A 141 20.97 12.21 -0.82
C SER A 141 22.02 11.09 -0.89
N PRO A 142 21.64 9.84 -1.24
CA PRO A 142 22.59 8.77 -1.53
C PRO A 142 23.59 9.13 -2.64
N CYS A 143 23.22 10.05 -3.52
CA CYS A 143 24.06 10.53 -4.62
C CYS A 143 24.94 11.73 -4.22
N GLY A 144 24.92 12.17 -2.97
CA GLY A 144 25.57 13.38 -2.48
C GLY A 144 26.98 13.22 -1.90
N MET A 145 27.62 12.06 -2.04
CA MET A 145 29.04 11.93 -1.67
C MET A 145 29.95 12.48 -2.79
N HIS A 146 30.19 13.78 -2.77
CA HIS A 146 31.34 14.41 -3.42
C HIS A 146 32.07 15.30 -2.42
#